data_AF-A0A2A5M7B9-F1
#
_entry.id   AF-A0A2A5M7B9-F1
#
_cell.length_a   1.000
_cell.length_b   1.000
_cell.length_c   1.000
_cell.angle_alpha   90.00
_cell.angle_beta   90.00
_cell.angle_gamma   90.00
#
_symmetry.space_group_name_H-M   'P 1'
#
loop_
_entity.id
_entity.type
_entity.pdbx_description
1 polymer ?
#
loop_
_entity_poly.entity_id
_entity_poly.type
_entity_poly.pdbx_seq_one_letter_code
_entity_poly.pdbx_strand_id
1 'polypeptide(L)'
;IVPFMALAYVLLAVIAVLMNFDKIPSVVHMILQSAFDFKAIFGGFAGSALVIGIKRGLFSNEAGMGSAPNAAAAALTSHPAKQGVIQAFSVLIDVVVCTSSGFLVLFSMAYLGLGESKIDGGMPLVQEAMREYYGSFGIHFITIAIVLFAITSLIGNYYYAQANVKYLTNSKFVMNLFRITAVAMIFIGSQMNLKLAWNLADLTMAFMATTNIISLLLLGGIVNKVLKDFNTQQKSGIDPKFNASKLGIKNAECWD
;
A
#
# COMPACT_ATOMS: atom_id res chain seq x y z
N ILE A 1 -3.62 0.04 16.88
CA ILE A 1 -3.22 1.32 16.24
C ILE A 1 -3.83 1.42 14.84
N VAL A 2 -3.43 0.55 13.90
CA VAL A 2 -3.86 0.63 12.48
C VAL A 2 -5.37 0.72 12.26
N PRO A 3 -6.23 -0.15 12.82
CA PRO A 3 -7.67 -0.10 12.53
C PRO A 3 -8.33 1.19 13.03
N PHE A 4 -7.94 1.65 14.21
CA PHE A 4 -8.49 2.87 14.81
C PHE A 4 -8.10 4.12 14.01
N MET A 5 -6.83 4.25 13.61
CA MET A 5 -6.38 5.41 12.82
C MET A 5 -7.01 5.44 11.43
N ALA A 6 -7.10 4.29 10.76
CA ALA A 6 -7.71 4.20 9.43
C ALA A 6 -9.20 4.55 9.49
N LEU A 7 -9.94 4.00 10.46
CA LEU A 7 -11.36 4.28 10.61
C LEU A 7 -11.63 5.75 10.95
N ALA A 8 -10.86 6.33 11.88
CA ALA A 8 -11.00 7.74 12.23
C ALA A 8 -10.71 8.66 11.02
N TYR A 9 -9.68 8.34 10.23
CA TYR A 9 -9.35 9.09 9.03
C TYR A 9 -10.46 8.99 7.97
N VAL A 10 -10.94 7.78 7.69
CA VAL A 10 -12.02 7.54 6.72
C VAL A 10 -13.30 8.25 7.17
N LEU A 11 -13.62 8.23 8.46
CA LEU A 11 -14.80 8.93 8.99
C LEU A 11 -14.72 10.45 8.72
N LEU A 12 -13.59 11.08 9.03
CA LEU A 12 -13.38 12.50 8.73
C LEU A 12 -13.40 12.78 7.23
N ALA A 13 -12.83 11.93 6.40
CA ALA A 13 -12.93 12.11 4.95
C ALA A 13 -14.38 12.03 4.46
N VAL A 14 -15.15 11.04 4.93
CA VAL A 14 -16.56 10.86 4.54
C VAL A 14 -17.41 12.04 4.98
N ILE A 15 -17.23 12.56 6.21
CA ILE A 15 -17.95 13.75 6.68
C ILE A 15 -17.66 14.95 5.76
N ALA A 16 -16.39 15.18 5.39
CA ALA A 16 -16.01 16.26 4.49
C ALA A 16 -16.64 16.13 3.08
N VAL A 17 -16.73 14.90 2.56
CA VAL A 17 -17.41 14.61 1.29
C VAL A 17 -18.92 14.86 1.40
N LEU A 18 -19.56 14.44 2.49
CA LEU A 18 -20.99 14.68 2.72
C LEU A 18 -21.33 16.17 2.85
N MET A 19 -20.43 16.97 3.43
CA MET A 19 -20.56 18.44 3.48
C MET A 19 -20.52 19.09 2.09
N ASN A 20 -19.98 18.39 1.09
CA ASN A 20 -19.88 18.84 -0.29
C ASN A 20 -20.61 17.90 -1.26
N PHE A 21 -21.73 17.30 -0.82
CA PHE A 21 -22.43 16.27 -1.57
C PHE A 21 -22.75 16.69 -3.03
N ASP A 22 -23.15 17.95 -3.23
CA ASP A 22 -23.49 18.48 -4.55
C ASP A 22 -22.31 18.50 -5.53
N LYS A 23 -21.07 18.49 -5.03
CA LYS A 23 -19.85 18.49 -5.85
C LYS A 23 -19.43 17.09 -6.28
N ILE A 24 -20.02 16.02 -5.74
CA ILE A 24 -19.64 14.63 -6.03
C ILE A 24 -19.61 14.34 -7.54
N PRO A 25 -20.66 14.65 -8.33
CA PRO A 25 -20.66 14.36 -9.76
C PRO A 25 -19.51 15.05 -10.50
N SER A 26 -19.21 16.31 -10.14
CA SER A 26 -18.14 17.10 -10.75
C SER A 26 -16.75 16.50 -10.45
N VAL A 27 -16.49 16.13 -9.20
CA VAL A 27 -15.21 15.53 -8.80
C VAL A 27 -15.01 14.16 -9.47
N VAL A 28 -16.05 13.32 -9.52
CA VAL A 28 -15.97 12.03 -10.21
C VAL A 28 -15.72 12.21 -11.71
N HIS A 29 -16.40 13.17 -12.35
CA HIS A 29 -16.16 13.51 -13.75
C HIS A 29 -14.71 13.94 -13.99
N MET A 30 -14.18 14.83 -13.15
CA MET A 30 -12.79 15.29 -13.22
C MET A 30 -11.78 14.15 -13.08
N ILE A 31 -12.01 13.21 -12.15
CA ILE A 31 -11.15 12.03 -11.97
C ILE A 31 -11.14 11.19 -13.24
N LEU A 32 -12.31 10.85 -13.79
CA LEU A 32 -12.42 10.02 -14.99
C LEU A 32 -11.81 10.71 -16.21
N GLN A 33 -12.08 12.00 -16.39
CA GLN A 33 -11.52 12.78 -17.49
C GLN A 33 -9.99 12.85 -17.41
N SER A 34 -9.43 13.05 -16.22
CA SER A 34 -7.98 13.10 -16.02
C SER A 34 -7.31 11.74 -16.18
N ALA A 35 -7.97 10.67 -15.72
CA ALA A 35 -7.45 9.30 -15.82
C ALA A 35 -7.41 8.80 -17.27
N PHE A 36 -8.43 9.15 -18.07
CA PHE A 36 -8.56 8.73 -19.47
C PHE A 36 -8.24 9.85 -20.47
N ASP A 37 -7.39 10.81 -20.10
CA ASP A 37 -6.88 11.82 -21.03
C ASP A 37 -5.90 11.17 -22.02
N PHE A 38 -6.44 10.68 -23.13
CA PHE A 38 -5.66 10.05 -24.19
C PHE A 38 -4.63 11.00 -24.81
N LYS A 39 -4.88 12.32 -24.82
CA LYS A 39 -3.88 13.28 -25.34
C LYS A 39 -2.67 13.33 -24.42
N ALA A 40 -2.87 13.37 -23.11
CA ALA A 40 -1.78 13.29 -22.14
C ALA A 40 -1.05 11.94 -22.19
N ILE A 41 -1.79 10.84 -22.36
CA ILE A 41 -1.24 9.49 -22.49
C ILE A 41 -0.35 9.37 -23.74
N PHE A 42 -0.79 9.85 -24.91
CA PHE A 42 -0.01 9.77 -26.15
C PHE A 42 1.09 10.83 -26.24
N GLY A 43 0.90 12.02 -25.65
CA GLY A 43 1.89 13.10 -25.65
C GLY A 43 2.99 12.97 -24.59
N GLY A 44 2.77 12.15 -23.56
CA GLY A 44 3.70 12.01 -22.44
C GLY A 44 3.29 10.91 -21.45
N PHE A 45 3.16 9.66 -21.92
CA PHE A 45 2.66 8.50 -21.17
C PHE A 45 3.15 8.45 -19.71
N ALA A 46 4.46 8.60 -19.51
CA ALA A 46 5.11 8.49 -18.20
C ALA A 46 4.65 9.53 -17.16
N GLY A 47 4.11 10.67 -17.61
CA GLY A 47 3.58 11.75 -16.78
C GLY A 47 2.06 11.79 -16.70
N SER A 48 1.36 10.84 -17.33
CA SER A 48 -0.11 10.78 -17.26
C SER A 48 -0.59 10.51 -15.83
N ALA A 49 -1.78 11.03 -15.49
CA ALA A 49 -2.41 10.77 -14.20
C ALA A 49 -2.58 9.26 -13.94
N LEU A 50 -2.81 8.47 -14.99
CA LEU A 50 -2.87 7.01 -14.93
C LEU A 50 -1.54 6.40 -14.44
N VAL A 51 -0.41 6.75 -15.07
CA VAL A 51 0.90 6.19 -14.69
C VAL A 51 1.32 6.65 -13.30
N ILE A 52 1.08 7.92 -12.95
CA ILE A 52 1.35 8.43 -11.60
C ILE A 52 0.48 7.71 -10.58
N GLY A 53 -0.80 7.50 -10.88
CA GLY A 53 -1.75 6.76 -10.05
C GLY A 53 -1.31 5.32 -9.83
N ILE A 54 -0.85 4.62 -10.87
CA ILE A 54 -0.31 3.26 -10.76
C ILE A 54 0.93 3.25 -9.85
N LYS A 55 1.88 4.16 -10.06
CA LYS A 55 3.10 4.24 -9.24
C LYS A 55 2.80 4.49 -7.76
N ARG A 56 1.92 5.44 -7.46
CA ARG A 56 1.55 5.78 -6.07
C ARG A 56 0.65 4.73 -5.43
N GLY A 57 -0.25 4.12 -6.21
CA GLY A 57 -1.08 3.01 -5.75
C GLY A 57 -0.25 1.79 -5.37
N LEU A 58 0.71 1.42 -6.22
CA LEU A 58 1.65 0.33 -5.95
C LEU A 58 2.48 0.60 -4.69
N PHE A 59 2.94 1.84 -4.48
CA PHE A 59 3.67 2.21 -3.26
C PHE A 59 2.81 2.06 -1.99
N SER A 60 1.50 2.31 -2.07
CA SER A 60 0.61 2.24 -0.92
C SER A 60 0.23 0.81 -0.55
N ASN A 61 -0.25 0.03 -1.53
CA ASN A 61 -0.80 -1.31 -1.27
C ASN A 61 0.22 -2.44 -1.44
N GLU A 62 1.41 -2.14 -1.97
CA GLU A 62 2.47 -3.10 -2.26
C GLU A 62 2.05 -4.26 -3.18
N ALA A 63 0.99 -4.08 -3.97
CA ALA A 63 0.47 -5.11 -4.85
C ALA A 63 1.51 -5.47 -5.91
N GLY A 64 1.86 -6.75 -5.98
CA GLY A 64 2.84 -7.26 -6.95
C GLY A 64 4.31 -7.03 -6.56
N MET A 65 4.63 -6.29 -5.49
CA MET A 65 6.02 -6.04 -5.07
C MET A 65 6.68 -7.24 -4.38
N GLY A 66 5.90 -8.20 -3.88
CA GLY A 66 6.42 -9.41 -3.23
C GLY A 66 6.93 -9.21 -1.81
N SER A 67 6.79 -8.02 -1.23
CA SER A 67 7.17 -7.70 0.16
C SER A 67 6.14 -8.15 1.19
N ALA A 68 4.86 -7.83 0.98
CA ALA A 68 3.77 -8.16 1.90
C ALA A 68 3.65 -9.66 2.28
N PRO A 69 3.93 -10.64 1.37
CA PRO A 69 3.97 -12.05 1.72
C PRO A 69 4.91 -12.40 2.89
N ASN A 70 5.93 -11.60 3.17
CA ASN A 70 6.83 -11.84 4.32
C ASN A 70 6.09 -11.77 5.66
N ALA A 71 5.13 -10.83 5.82
CA ALA A 71 4.25 -10.83 6.99
C ALA A 71 3.24 -11.98 6.95
N ALA A 72 2.66 -12.24 5.78
CA ALA A 72 1.68 -13.31 5.61
C ALA A 72 2.26 -14.69 6.00
N ALA A 73 3.53 -14.94 5.69
CA ALA A 73 4.22 -16.18 6.01
C ALA A 73 4.39 -16.43 7.52
N ALA A 74 4.30 -15.38 8.35
CA ALA A 74 4.38 -15.50 9.81
C ALA A 74 3.02 -15.76 10.47
N ALA A 75 1.92 -15.69 9.71
CA ALA A 75 0.59 -15.94 10.23
C ALA A 75 0.37 -17.43 10.50
N LEU A 76 -0.24 -17.75 11.64
CA LEU A 76 -0.74 -19.08 11.91
C LEU A 76 -2.00 -19.33 11.06
N THR A 77 -1.85 -20.10 9.99
CA THR A 77 -2.95 -20.47 9.09
C THR A 77 -2.91 -21.97 8.82
N SER A 78 -4.08 -22.59 8.61
CA SER A 78 -4.17 -24.00 8.22
C SER A 78 -4.07 -24.22 6.71
N HIS A 79 -4.15 -23.15 5.92
CA HIS A 79 -4.05 -23.22 4.47
C HIS A 79 -3.51 -21.89 3.88
N PRO A 80 -2.53 -21.92 2.95
CA PRO A 80 -1.91 -20.69 2.42
C PRO A 80 -2.91 -19.80 1.68
N ALA A 81 -3.86 -20.39 0.94
CA ALA A 81 -4.94 -19.62 0.29
C ALA A 81 -5.81 -18.81 1.27
N LYS A 82 -6.04 -19.27 2.52
CA LYS A 82 -6.78 -18.47 3.52
C LYS A 82 -6.07 -17.15 3.79
N GLN A 83 -4.76 -17.24 4.03
CA GLN A 83 -3.96 -16.07 4.30
C GLN A 83 -3.81 -15.19 3.06
N GLY A 84 -3.74 -15.79 1.87
CA GLY A 84 -3.78 -15.06 0.61
C GLY A 84 -5.04 -14.20 0.44
N VAL A 85 -6.22 -14.72 0.81
CA VAL A 85 -7.49 -13.97 0.77
C VAL A 85 -7.48 -12.80 1.78
N ILE A 86 -6.98 -13.04 2.99
CA ILE A 86 -6.84 -11.97 4.01
C ILE A 86 -5.90 -10.87 3.49
N GLN A 87 -4.80 -11.24 2.84
CA GLN A 87 -3.85 -10.29 2.25
C GLN A 87 -4.45 -9.51 1.07
N ALA A 88 -5.26 -10.16 0.23
CA ALA A 88 -5.98 -9.46 -0.84
C ALA A 88 -6.99 -8.45 -0.26
N PHE A 89 -7.64 -8.79 0.86
CA PHE A 89 -8.54 -7.88 1.55
C PHE A 89 -7.82 -6.66 2.14
N SER A 90 -6.57 -6.80 2.61
CA SER A 90 -5.82 -5.65 3.10
C SER A 90 -5.55 -4.61 2.00
N VAL A 91 -5.36 -5.05 0.75
CA VAL A 91 -5.25 -4.15 -0.42
C VAL A 91 -6.53 -3.35 -0.64
N LEU A 92 -7.70 -3.97 -0.46
CA LEU A 92 -8.99 -3.27 -0.56
C LEU A 92 -9.12 -2.19 0.53
N ILE A 93 -8.73 -2.50 1.77
CA ILE A 93 -8.75 -1.52 2.87
C ILE A 93 -7.85 -0.32 2.51
N ASP A 94 -6.65 -0.58 2.00
CA ASP A 94 -5.72 0.48 1.58
C ASP A 94 -6.33 1.37 0.48
N VAL A 95 -6.94 0.76 -0.54
CA VAL A 95 -7.63 1.51 -1.61
C VAL A 95 -8.74 2.41 -1.05
N VAL A 96 -9.52 1.93 -0.06
CA VAL A 96 -10.57 2.75 0.57
C VAL A 96 -9.96 3.94 1.31
N VAL A 97 -8.89 3.73 2.07
CA VAL A 97 -8.19 4.82 2.78
C VAL A 97 -7.61 5.82 1.80
N CYS A 98 -6.90 5.37 0.75
CA CYS A 98 -6.33 6.25 -0.26
C CYS A 98 -7.39 7.02 -1.06
N THR A 99 -8.51 6.37 -1.39
CA THR A 99 -9.64 7.04 -2.05
C THR A 99 -10.23 8.11 -1.14
N SER A 100 -10.37 7.81 0.15
CA SER A 100 -10.82 8.77 1.16
C SER A 100 -9.88 9.98 1.25
N SER A 101 -8.56 9.76 1.25
CA SER A 101 -7.55 10.83 1.23
C SER A 101 -7.63 11.67 -0.04
N GLY A 102 -7.78 11.02 -1.20
CA GLY A 102 -7.95 11.68 -2.48
C GLY A 102 -9.19 12.57 -2.49
N PHE A 103 -10.34 12.04 -2.06
CA PHE A 103 -11.58 12.81 -2.00
C PHE A 103 -11.49 13.97 -1.02
N LEU A 104 -10.94 13.77 0.17
CA LEU A 104 -10.72 14.86 1.12
C LEU A 104 -9.99 16.05 0.47
N VAL A 105 -8.93 15.77 -0.31
CA VAL A 105 -8.17 16.80 -1.03
C VAL A 105 -8.95 17.36 -2.21
N LEU A 106 -9.54 16.52 -3.07
CA LEU A 106 -10.19 16.99 -4.30
C LEU A 106 -11.44 17.84 -4.03
N PHE A 107 -12.09 17.66 -2.87
CA PHE A 107 -13.22 18.46 -2.46
C PHE A 107 -12.82 19.74 -1.71
N SER A 108 -11.56 19.86 -1.27
CA SER A 108 -11.08 21.05 -0.56
C SER A 108 -10.95 22.26 -1.49
N MET A 109 -11.24 23.44 -0.96
CA MET A 109 -11.06 24.72 -1.64
C MET A 109 -9.57 24.98 -1.94
N ALA A 110 -8.68 24.44 -1.10
CA ALA A 110 -7.24 24.49 -1.32
C ALA A 110 -6.79 23.80 -2.62
N TYR A 111 -7.39 22.66 -2.96
CA TYR A 111 -7.11 21.98 -4.23
C TYR A 111 -7.72 22.71 -5.42
N LEU A 112 -8.94 23.24 -5.26
CA LEU A 112 -9.66 23.99 -6.31
C LEU A 112 -9.01 25.34 -6.66
N GLY A 113 -7.92 25.74 -5.98
CA GLY A 113 -7.23 27.00 -6.22
C GLY A 113 -8.03 28.22 -5.76
N LEU A 114 -9.03 28.01 -4.90
CA LEU A 114 -9.86 29.06 -4.30
C LEU A 114 -9.31 29.53 -2.93
N GLY A 115 -8.18 28.97 -2.51
CA GLY A 115 -7.41 29.40 -1.33
C GLY A 115 -6.39 30.50 -1.65
N GLU A 116 -5.88 31.16 -0.62
CA GLU A 116 -5.00 32.33 -0.73
C GLU A 116 -3.62 32.06 -1.36
N SER A 117 -3.19 30.80 -1.47
CA SER A 117 -1.90 30.43 -2.04
C SER A 117 -1.90 29.04 -2.68
N LYS A 118 -1.07 28.87 -3.72
CA LYS A 118 -0.83 27.56 -4.33
C LYS A 118 0.00 26.71 -3.37
N ILE A 119 -0.59 25.63 -2.87
CA ILE A 119 0.09 24.73 -1.94
C ILE A 119 0.85 23.67 -2.74
N ASP A 120 2.18 23.72 -2.66
CA ASP A 120 3.04 22.74 -3.30
C ASP A 120 3.29 21.54 -2.36
N GLY A 121 2.99 20.34 -2.86
CA GLY A 121 3.26 19.08 -2.18
C GLY A 121 2.03 18.38 -1.59
N GLY A 122 2.04 17.04 -1.61
CA GLY A 122 0.89 16.23 -1.22
C GLY A 122 0.51 16.35 0.26
N MET A 123 1.50 16.38 1.16
CA MET A 123 1.22 16.44 2.61
C MET A 123 0.67 17.81 3.04
N PRO A 124 1.27 18.95 2.65
CA PRO A 124 0.67 20.26 2.91
C PRO A 124 -0.77 20.39 2.41
N LEU A 125 -1.10 19.82 1.24
CA LEU A 125 -2.48 19.80 0.71
C LEU A 125 -3.46 19.05 1.62
N VAL A 126 -3.08 17.87 2.12
CA VAL A 126 -3.93 17.09 3.04
C VAL A 126 -4.07 17.82 4.39
N GLN A 127 -3.01 18.46 4.90
CA GLN A 127 -3.10 19.25 6.13
C GLN A 127 -4.04 20.45 5.98
N GLU A 128 -3.97 21.13 4.85
CA GLU A 128 -4.84 22.26 4.55
C GLU A 128 -6.29 21.82 4.40
N ALA A 129 -6.55 20.74 3.66
CA ALA A 129 -7.89 20.18 3.54
C ALA A 129 -8.47 19.84 4.93
N MET A 130 -7.67 19.22 5.80
CA MET A 130 -8.09 18.94 7.19
C MET A 130 -8.36 20.22 7.99
N ARG A 131 -7.56 21.28 7.80
CA ARG A 131 -7.79 22.57 8.43
C ARG A 131 -9.09 23.22 7.96
N GLU A 132 -9.38 23.15 6.67
CA GLU A 132 -10.57 23.72 6.07
C GLU A 132 -11.85 23.10 6.67
N TYR A 133 -11.90 21.78 6.78
CA TYR A 133 -13.07 21.07 7.30
C TYR A 133 -13.18 21.05 8.82
N TYR A 134 -12.05 20.99 9.52
CA TYR A 134 -12.02 20.68 10.96
C TYR A 134 -11.22 21.68 11.80
N GLY A 135 -10.76 22.78 11.21
CA GLY A 135 -9.97 23.80 11.88
C GLY A 135 -8.66 23.24 12.48
N SER A 136 -8.25 23.79 13.62
CA SER A 136 -7.03 23.36 14.34
C SER A 136 -7.08 21.88 14.75
N PHE A 137 -8.25 21.33 15.07
CA PHE A 137 -8.39 19.91 15.39
C PHE A 137 -7.93 19.03 14.22
N GLY A 138 -8.31 19.37 12.99
CA GLY A 138 -7.90 18.65 11.78
C GLY A 138 -6.38 18.60 11.61
N ILE A 139 -5.69 19.72 11.86
CA ILE A 139 -4.22 19.80 11.79
C ILE A 139 -3.56 18.90 12.84
N HIS A 140 -4.03 18.92 14.09
CA HIS A 140 -3.47 18.08 15.14
C HIS A 140 -3.72 16.61 14.87
N PHE A 141 -4.95 16.26 14.46
CA PHE A 141 -5.32 14.89 14.09
C PHE A 141 -4.41 14.35 12.99
N ILE A 142 -4.28 15.08 11.88
CA ILE A 142 -3.51 14.60 10.73
C ILE A 142 -2.02 14.49 11.04
N THR A 143 -1.49 15.42 11.84
CA THR A 143 -0.08 15.39 12.27
C THR A 143 0.22 14.13 13.07
N ILE A 144 -0.64 13.80 14.05
CA ILE A 144 -0.50 12.58 14.85
C ILE A 144 -0.69 11.34 13.97
N ALA A 145 -1.69 11.35 13.08
CA ALA A 145 -1.97 10.23 12.18
C ALA A 145 -0.78 9.90 11.28
N ILE A 146 -0.11 10.90 10.70
CA ILE A 146 1.08 10.69 9.85
C ILE A 146 2.22 10.05 10.63
N VAL A 147 2.48 10.52 11.86
CA VAL A 147 3.53 9.94 12.71
C VAL A 147 3.23 8.47 12.96
N LEU A 148 1.97 8.13 13.28
CA LEU A 148 1.56 6.74 13.47
C LEU A 148 1.67 5.92 12.18
N PHE A 149 1.21 6.44 11.04
CA PHE A 149 1.33 5.77 9.74
C PHE A 149 2.79 5.50 9.41
N ALA A 150 3.65 6.51 9.50
CA ALA A 150 5.08 6.40 9.23
C ALA A 150 5.75 5.36 10.13
N ILE A 151 5.49 5.38 11.44
CA ILE A 151 6.06 4.41 12.38
C ILE A 151 5.60 2.99 12.02
N THR A 152 4.31 2.78 11.76
CA THR A 152 3.80 1.45 11.41
C THR A 152 4.42 0.92 10.12
N SER A 153 4.59 1.77 9.11
CA SER A 153 5.22 1.40 7.84
C SER A 153 6.71 1.11 8.00
N LEU A 154 7.43 1.87 8.83
CA LEU A 154 8.84 1.62 9.15
C LEU A 154 9.04 0.26 9.84
N ILE A 155 8.18 -0.06 10.82
CA ILE A 155 8.23 -1.36 11.52
C ILE A 155 7.97 -2.51 10.55
N GLY A 156 6.94 -2.38 9.70
CA GLY A 156 6.61 -3.39 8.68
C GLY A 156 7.76 -3.63 7.71
N ASN A 157 8.30 -2.57 7.12
CA ASN A 157 9.41 -2.66 6.16
C ASN A 157 10.70 -3.18 6.80
N TYR A 158 11.00 -2.78 8.04
CA TYR A 158 12.11 -3.35 8.80
C TYR A 158 11.94 -4.86 8.99
N TYR A 159 10.73 -5.33 9.35
CA TYR A 159 10.43 -6.75 9.48
C TYR A 159 10.62 -7.52 8.16
N TYR A 160 10.13 -6.97 7.04
CA TYR A 160 10.31 -7.58 5.71
C TYR A 160 11.78 -7.71 5.34
N ALA A 161 12.54 -6.63 5.49
CA ALA A 161 13.96 -6.62 5.19
C ALA A 161 14.75 -7.56 6.13
N GLN A 162 14.40 -7.64 7.41
CA GLN A 162 15.00 -8.58 8.35
C GLN A 162 14.79 -10.04 7.90
N ALA A 163 13.60 -10.39 7.43
CA ALA A 163 13.31 -11.73 6.90
C ALA A 163 14.18 -12.04 5.68
N ASN A 164 14.33 -11.08 4.75
CA ASN A 164 15.18 -11.23 3.57
C ASN A 164 16.67 -11.39 3.92
N VAL A 165 17.19 -10.63 4.88
CA VAL A 165 18.57 -10.78 5.35
C VAL A 165 18.78 -12.17 5.98
N LYS A 166 17.80 -12.66 6.75
CA LYS A 166 17.87 -13.98 7.37
C LYS A 166 17.85 -15.12 6.34
N TYR A 167 17.14 -14.93 5.23
CA TYR A 167 17.18 -15.86 4.09
C TYR A 167 18.58 -15.93 3.45
N LEU A 168 19.26 -14.78 3.32
CA LEU A 168 20.61 -14.72 2.74
C LEU A 168 21.70 -15.24 3.69
N THR A 169 21.59 -14.96 4.98
CA THR A 169 22.60 -15.36 5.96
C THR A 169 22.06 -15.46 7.38
N ASN A 170 22.58 -16.43 8.14
CA ASN A 170 22.33 -16.59 9.57
C ASN A 170 23.38 -15.87 10.44
N SER A 171 24.28 -15.06 9.84
CA SER A 171 25.33 -14.35 10.57
C SER A 171 24.75 -13.27 11.50
N LYS A 172 25.01 -13.41 12.80
CA LYS A 172 24.63 -12.41 13.81
C LYS A 172 25.29 -11.05 13.56
N PHE A 173 26.50 -11.03 13.01
CA PHE A 173 27.20 -9.80 12.67
C PHE A 173 26.46 -9.04 11.56
N VAL A 174 26.10 -9.72 10.47
CA VAL A 174 25.37 -9.11 9.35
C VAL A 174 23.99 -8.60 9.80
N MET A 175 23.30 -9.36 10.65
CA MET A 175 22.01 -8.95 11.21
C MET A 175 22.12 -7.68 12.07
N ASN A 176 23.16 -7.59 12.92
CA ASN A 176 23.39 -6.39 13.73
C ASN A 176 23.80 -5.19 12.87
N LEU A 177 24.61 -5.41 11.83
CA LEU A 177 24.96 -4.37 10.87
C LEU A 177 23.71 -3.85 10.15
N PHE A 178 22.84 -4.74 9.67
CA PHE A 178 21.54 -4.37 9.06
C PHE A 178 20.67 -3.52 10.00
N ARG A 179 20.62 -3.83 11.30
CA ARG A 179 19.87 -3.04 12.28
C ARG A 179 20.40 -1.60 12.39
N ILE A 180 21.72 -1.47 12.49
CA ILE A 180 22.37 -0.16 12.58
C ILE A 180 22.14 0.64 11.30
N THR A 181 22.31 0.01 10.13
CA THR A 181 22.09 0.70 8.85
C THR A 181 20.62 1.05 8.62
N ALA A 182 19.67 0.22 9.06
CA ALA A 182 18.24 0.54 8.98
C ALA A 182 17.90 1.80 9.79
N VAL A 183 18.42 1.92 11.02
CA VAL A 183 18.23 3.13 11.85
C VAL A 183 18.90 4.34 11.21
N ALA A 184 20.13 4.19 10.71
CA ALA A 184 20.83 5.27 10.01
C ALA A 184 20.07 5.73 8.75
N MET A 185 19.47 4.80 7.99
CA MET A 185 18.67 5.11 6.81
C MET A 185 17.39 5.87 7.14
N ILE A 186 16.76 5.63 8.30
CA ILE A 186 15.61 6.42 8.76
C ILE A 186 16.05 7.87 9.00
N PHE A 187 17.20 8.07 9.67
CA PHE A 187 17.74 9.41 9.90
C PHE A 187 18.09 10.12 8.58
N ILE A 188 18.81 9.45 7.68
CA ILE A 188 19.15 9.99 6.34
C ILE A 188 17.87 10.32 5.57
N GLY A 189 16.89 9.41 5.57
CA GLY A 189 15.62 9.57 4.88
C GLY A 189 14.82 10.79 5.37
N SER A 190 14.88 11.10 6.66
CA SER A 190 14.22 12.29 7.24
C SER A 190 14.78 13.62 6.73
N GLN A 191 16.03 13.63 6.24
CA GLN A 191 16.73 14.82 5.72
C GLN A 191 16.78 14.83 4.19
N MET A 192 16.34 13.76 3.52
CA MET A 192 16.45 13.60 2.07
C MET A 192 15.38 14.42 1.35
N ASN A 193 15.74 15.00 0.20
CA ASN A 193 14.76 15.67 -0.67
C ASN A 193 13.70 14.66 -1.14
N LEU A 194 12.42 15.02 -1.03
CA LEU A 194 11.30 14.17 -1.39
C LEU A 194 11.38 13.63 -2.82
N LYS A 195 11.80 14.43 -3.79
CA LYS A 195 11.93 13.99 -5.19
C LYS A 195 12.98 12.89 -5.33
N LEU A 196 14.12 13.02 -4.65
CA LEU A 196 15.16 12.00 -4.66
C LEU A 196 14.67 10.72 -3.97
N ALA A 197 13.99 10.86 -2.83
CA ALA A 197 13.39 9.75 -2.09
C ALA A 197 12.42 8.94 -2.97
N TRP A 198 11.51 9.64 -3.66
CA TRP A 198 10.53 9.02 -4.55
C TRP A 198 11.17 8.37 -5.77
N ASN A 199 12.16 9.00 -6.38
CA ASN A 199 12.85 8.44 -7.54
C ASN A 199 13.60 7.14 -7.17
N LEU A 200 14.26 7.12 -6.00
CA LEU A 200 14.94 5.93 -5.51
C LEU A 200 13.93 4.81 -5.21
N ALA A 201 12.83 5.14 -4.54
CA ALA A 201 11.75 4.20 -4.27
C ALA A 201 11.15 3.63 -5.56
N ASP A 202 10.84 4.47 -6.55
CA ASP A 202 10.29 4.03 -7.83
C ASP A 202 11.21 3.06 -8.56
N LEU A 203 12.51 3.33 -8.54
CA LEU A 203 13.50 2.46 -9.16
C LEU A 203 13.56 1.10 -8.47
N THR A 204 13.68 1.07 -7.13
CA THR A 204 13.78 -0.19 -6.38
C THR A 204 12.49 -1.00 -6.45
N MET A 205 11.33 -0.34 -6.35
CA MET A 205 10.02 -0.98 -6.51
C MET A 205 9.84 -1.58 -7.89
N ALA A 206 10.31 -0.92 -8.96
CA ALA A 206 10.23 -1.46 -10.31
C ALA A 206 10.99 -2.80 -10.42
N PHE A 207 12.18 -2.89 -9.83
CA PHE A 207 12.93 -4.15 -9.78
C PHE A 207 12.21 -5.23 -8.96
N MET A 208 11.72 -4.89 -7.76
CA MET A 208 11.01 -5.83 -6.89
C MET A 208 9.72 -6.36 -7.53
N ALA A 209 8.90 -5.46 -8.09
CA ALA A 209 7.66 -5.84 -8.74
C ALA A 209 7.90 -6.71 -9.98
N THR A 210 8.90 -6.35 -10.80
CA THR A 210 9.22 -7.10 -12.02
C THR A 210 9.66 -8.53 -11.69
N THR A 211 10.59 -8.71 -10.75
CA THR A 211 11.09 -10.05 -10.39
C THR A 211 10.00 -10.91 -9.76
N ASN A 212 9.18 -10.32 -8.89
CA ASN A 212 8.09 -11.02 -8.23
C ASN A 212 6.97 -11.40 -9.20
N ILE A 213 6.52 -10.50 -10.07
CA ILE A 213 5.47 -10.79 -11.06
C ILE A 213 5.91 -11.91 -12.01
N ILE A 214 7.14 -11.86 -12.52
CA ILE A 214 7.68 -12.94 -13.38
C ILE A 214 7.64 -14.28 -12.63
N SER A 215 8.08 -14.29 -11.37
CA SER A 215 8.06 -15.49 -10.54
C SER A 215 6.64 -16.03 -10.33
N LEU A 216 5.66 -15.15 -10.05
CA LEU A 216 4.26 -15.53 -9.90
C LEU A 216 3.65 -16.10 -11.19
N LEU A 217 4.00 -15.56 -12.36
CA LEU A 217 3.55 -16.07 -13.65
C LEU A 217 4.08 -17.50 -13.89
N LEU A 218 5.36 -17.75 -13.58
CA LEU A 218 5.95 -19.08 -13.68
C LEU A 218 5.34 -20.08 -12.68
N LEU A 219 4.99 -19.60 -11.48
CA LEU A 219 4.35 -20.40 -10.43
C LEU A 219 2.82 -20.51 -10.57
N GLY A 220 2.21 -19.90 -11.60
CA GLY A 220 0.76 -19.83 -11.77
C GLY A 220 0.07 -21.20 -11.76
N GLY A 221 0.73 -22.24 -12.27
CA GLY A 221 0.24 -23.62 -12.20
C GLY A 221 0.11 -24.15 -10.77
N ILE A 222 1.06 -23.82 -9.89
CA ILE A 222 1.03 -24.21 -8.46
C ILE A 222 -0.05 -23.42 -7.73
N VAL A 223 -0.11 -22.11 -7.94
CA VAL A 223 -1.13 -21.24 -7.33
C VAL A 223 -2.55 -21.74 -7.68
N ASN A 224 -2.78 -22.12 -8.94
CA ASN A 224 -4.05 -22.68 -9.38
C ASN A 224 -4.40 -24.01 -8.69
N LYS A 225 -3.41 -24.89 -8.45
CA LYS A 225 -3.63 -26.14 -7.71
C LYS A 225 -4.03 -25.87 -6.26
N VAL A 226 -3.30 -24.98 -5.58
CA VAL A 226 -3.56 -24.57 -4.19
C VAL A 226 -4.94 -23.94 -4.04
N LEU A 227 -5.34 -23.07 -4.97
CA LEU A 227 -6.66 -22.44 -4.98
C LEU A 227 -7.79 -23.45 -5.23
N LYS A 228 -7.59 -24.41 -6.14
CA LYS A 228 -8.58 -25.47 -6.40
C LYS A 228 -8.79 -26.36 -5.18
N ASP A 229 -7.70 -26.72 -4.49
CA ASP A 229 -7.78 -27.49 -3.24
C ASP A 229 -8.57 -26.71 -2.17
N PHE A 230 -8.19 -25.45 -1.93
CA PHE A 230 -8.89 -24.55 -1.00
C PHE A 230 -10.40 -24.49 -1.27
N ASN A 231 -10.78 -24.21 -2.52
CA ASN A 231 -12.18 -24.07 -2.93
C ASN A 231 -12.94 -25.40 -2.80
N THR A 232 -12.30 -26.52 -3.06
CA THR A 232 -12.92 -27.85 -2.93
C THR A 232 -13.21 -28.17 -1.48
N GLN A 233 -12.25 -27.93 -0.59
CA GLN A 233 -12.41 -28.12 0.84
C GLN A 233 -13.48 -27.17 1.42
N GLN A 234 -13.46 -25.89 1.06
CA GLN A 234 -14.45 -24.91 1.49
C GLN A 234 -15.87 -25.29 1.04
N LYS A 235 -16.05 -25.71 -0.22
CA LYS A 235 -17.36 -26.16 -0.73
C LYS A 235 -17.86 -27.44 -0.06
N SER A 236 -16.95 -28.25 0.46
CA SER A 236 -17.28 -29.47 1.20
C SER A 236 -17.64 -29.19 2.66
N GLY A 237 -17.67 -27.92 3.09
CA GLY A 237 -18.04 -27.51 4.45
C GLY A 237 -17.00 -27.86 5.51
N ILE A 238 -15.79 -28.26 5.11
CA ILE A 238 -14.69 -28.57 6.04
C ILE A 238 -13.76 -27.37 6.17
N ASP A 239 -13.09 -27.26 7.32
CA ASP A 239 -12.03 -26.25 7.50
C ASP A 239 -10.83 -26.58 6.61
N PRO A 240 -10.47 -25.74 5.61
CA PRO A 240 -9.43 -26.11 4.67
C PRO A 240 -8.09 -26.30 5.34
N LYS A 241 -7.44 -27.44 5.08
CA LYS A 241 -6.10 -27.80 5.55
C LYS A 241 -5.23 -28.13 4.35
N PHE A 242 -4.11 -27.44 4.25
CA PHE A 242 -3.18 -27.63 3.16
C PHE A 242 -2.23 -28.78 3.45
N ASN A 243 -1.99 -29.62 2.45
CA ASN A 243 -0.96 -30.64 2.48
C ASN A 243 -0.22 -30.64 1.13
N ALA A 244 1.06 -30.26 1.15
CA ALA A 244 1.85 -30.09 -0.06
C ALA A 244 2.07 -31.43 -0.79
N SER A 245 2.36 -32.49 -0.03
CA SER A 245 2.59 -33.84 -0.53
C SER A 245 1.38 -34.41 -1.28
N LYS A 246 0.16 -34.24 -0.73
CA LYS A 246 -1.10 -34.69 -1.34
C LYS A 246 -1.37 -34.02 -2.69
N LEU A 247 -0.91 -32.79 -2.88
CA LEU A 247 -1.08 -32.02 -4.11
C LEU A 247 0.09 -32.18 -5.10
N GLY A 248 1.09 -33.00 -4.75
CA GLY A 248 2.29 -33.22 -5.56
C GLY A 248 3.13 -31.96 -5.75
N ILE A 249 3.08 -31.03 -4.79
CA ILE A 249 3.90 -29.81 -4.80
C ILE A 249 5.27 -30.17 -4.21
N LYS A 250 6.30 -30.13 -5.05
CA LYS A 250 7.68 -30.41 -4.65
C LYS A 250 8.34 -29.17 -4.04
N ASN A 251 9.35 -29.37 -3.19
CA ASN A 251 10.15 -28.30 -2.54
C ASN A 251 9.36 -27.40 -1.57
N ALA A 252 8.28 -27.91 -0.97
CA ALA A 252 7.67 -27.26 0.18
C ALA A 252 8.47 -27.62 1.44
N GLU A 253 9.02 -26.64 2.15
CA GLU A 253 9.79 -26.85 3.39
C GLU A 253 8.91 -27.10 4.63
N CYS A 254 7.61 -26.82 4.50
CA CYS A 254 6.61 -26.94 5.55
C CYS A 254 5.25 -27.33 4.93
N TRP A 255 4.22 -27.53 5.77
CA TRP A 255 2.86 -27.94 5.38
C TRP A 255 2.62 -29.44 5.09
N ASP A 256 3.40 -30.32 5.73
CA ASP A 256 3.10 -31.77 5.79
C ASP A 256 2.35 -32.15 7.08
#